data_AF-A0A0S7EX52-F1
#
_entry.id   AF-A0A0S7EX52-F1
#
_cell.length_a   1.000
_cell.length_b   1.000
_cell.length_c   1.000
_cell.angle_alpha   90.00
_cell.angle_beta   90.00
_cell.angle_gamma   90.00
#
_symmetry.space_group_name_H-M   'P 1'
#
loop_
_entity.id
_entity.type
_entity.pdbx_description
1 polymer ?
#
loop_
_entity_poly.entity_id
_entity_poly.type
_entity_poly.pdbx_seq_one_letter_code
_entity_poly.pdbx_strand_id
1 'polypeptide(L)'
;VPQNSVGRIIPNVLEERSLRDQLRFLHLNGHQLSCLLRDSTPDYQKEAGFEQFRVAEKAHGSWMKLYLEGNTSEVLTNMGKKVLKQYLEALAAMSSALSKQLGKYDMYSMIAGMVFVFQLLLVLLLAMPEALSSGAAVDLP
;
A
#
# COMPACT_ATOMS: atom_id res chain seq x y z
N VAL A 1 -5.80 -13.07 -0.36
CA VAL A 1 -5.01 -11.87 -0.70
C VAL A 1 -3.88 -11.78 0.32
N PRO A 2 -2.61 -11.60 -0.07
CA PRO A 2 -1.48 -11.58 0.86
C PRO A 2 -1.58 -10.38 1.80
N GLN A 3 -1.27 -10.56 3.09
CA GLN A 3 -1.38 -9.52 4.13
C GLN A 3 -0.46 -8.30 3.89
N ASN A 4 0.57 -8.43 3.05
CA ASN A 4 1.53 -7.36 2.70
C ASN A 4 1.25 -6.71 1.33
N SER A 5 0.16 -7.08 0.65
CA SER A 5 -0.18 -6.43 -0.61
C SER A 5 -0.85 -5.09 -0.30
N VAL A 6 -0.21 -3.98 -0.70
CA VAL A 6 -0.78 -2.62 -0.65
C VAL A 6 -1.98 -2.42 -1.61
N GLY A 7 -2.66 -3.51 -1.99
CA GLY A 7 -3.91 -3.48 -2.73
C GLY A 7 -3.77 -2.84 -4.10
N ARG A 8 -2.77 -3.25 -4.90
CA ARG A 8 -2.70 -2.83 -6.30
C ARG A 8 -3.85 -3.51 -7.05
N ILE A 9 -4.92 -2.77 -7.28
CA ILE A 9 -6.10 -3.24 -8.01
C ILE A 9 -5.64 -3.65 -9.41
N ILE A 10 -5.91 -4.89 -9.81
CA ILE A 10 -5.66 -5.35 -11.17
C ILE A 10 -6.89 -4.94 -12.00
N PRO A 11 -6.80 -3.89 -12.84
CA PRO A 11 -7.97 -3.31 -13.50
C PRO A 11 -8.71 -4.33 -14.38
N ASN A 12 -7.97 -5.21 -15.06
CA ASN A 12 -8.52 -6.25 -15.93
C ASN A 12 -9.48 -7.21 -15.21
N VAL A 13 -9.30 -7.47 -13.91
CA VAL A 13 -10.19 -8.38 -13.16
C VAL A 13 -11.52 -7.70 -12.81
N LEU A 14 -11.55 -6.36 -12.79
CA LEU A 14 -12.74 -5.58 -12.49
C LEU A 14 -13.63 -5.40 -13.73
N GLU A 15 -13.05 -5.18 -14.91
CA GLU A 15 -13.79 -4.84 -16.13
C GLU A 15 -14.73 -5.96 -16.63
N GLU A 16 -14.41 -7.23 -16.37
CA GLU A 16 -15.23 -8.38 -16.76
C GLU A 16 -16.44 -8.63 -15.82
N ARG A 17 -16.58 -7.85 -14.74
CA ARG A 17 -17.56 -8.10 -13.67
C ARG A 17 -18.72 -7.11 -13.70
N SER A 18 -19.86 -7.54 -13.14
CA SER A 18 -21.02 -6.65 -12.95
C SER A 18 -20.64 -5.46 -12.05
N LEU A 19 -21.25 -4.29 -12.26
CA LEU A 19 -20.99 -3.09 -11.46
C LEU A 19 -21.15 -3.35 -9.95
N ARG A 20 -22.13 -4.17 -9.56
CA ARG A 20 -22.35 -4.61 -8.18
C ARG A 20 -21.14 -5.37 -7.64
N ASP A 21 -20.62 -6.32 -8.40
CA ASP A 21 -19.46 -7.12 -7.99
C ASP A 21 -18.20 -6.25 -7.92
N GLN A 22 -17.99 -5.35 -8.88
CA GLN A 22 -16.90 -4.39 -8.85
C GLN A 22 -16.92 -3.56 -7.56
N LEU A 23 -18.07 -2.96 -7.22
CA LEU A 23 -18.25 -2.18 -5.99
C LEU A 23 -18.04 -3.02 -4.73
N ARG A 24 -18.50 -4.28 -4.72
CA ARG A 24 -18.26 -5.21 -3.61
C ARG A 24 -16.77 -5.51 -3.42
N PHE A 25 -16.05 -5.78 -4.50
CA PHE A 25 -14.61 -6.03 -4.43
C PHE A 25 -13.84 -4.80 -3.95
N LEU A 26 -14.19 -3.60 -4.43
CA LEU A 26 -13.55 -2.36 -3.99
C LEU A 26 -13.82 -2.08 -2.51
N HIS A 27 -15.04 -2.32 -2.03
CA HIS A 27 -15.38 -2.19 -0.62
C HIS A 27 -14.54 -3.14 0.26
N LEU A 28 -14.42 -4.42 -0.12
CA LEU A 28 -13.60 -5.40 0.62
C LEU A 28 -12.11 -5.02 0.63
N ASN A 29 -11.56 -4.60 -0.51
CA ASN A 29 -10.18 -4.13 -0.59
C ASN A 29 -9.96 -2.87 0.26
N GLY A 30 -10.91 -1.93 0.23
CA GLY A 30 -10.79 -0.69 1.00
C GLY A 30 -10.90 -0.92 2.50
N HIS A 31 -11.70 -1.89 2.95
CA HIS A 31 -11.71 -2.32 4.34
C HIS A 31 -10.35 -2.91 4.77
N GLN A 32 -9.74 -3.75 3.93
CA GLN A 32 -8.41 -4.31 4.20
C GLN A 32 -7.35 -3.21 4.30
N LEU A 33 -7.31 -2.29 3.33
CA LEU A 33 -6.38 -1.16 3.36
C LEU A 33 -6.62 -0.24 4.55
N SER A 34 -7.88 -0.02 4.94
CA SER A 34 -8.22 0.77 6.13
C SER A 34 -7.71 0.13 7.42
N CYS A 35 -7.79 -1.20 7.54
CA CYS A 35 -7.22 -1.93 8.67
C CYS A 35 -5.69 -1.80 8.68
N LEU A 36 -5.02 -2.01 7.55
CA LEU A 36 -3.58 -1.83 7.44
C LEU A 36 -3.13 -0.40 7.79
N LEU A 37 -3.88 0.61 7.33
CA LEU A 37 -3.60 2.02 7.61
C LEU A 37 -3.77 2.34 9.09
N ARG A 38 -4.82 1.81 9.74
CA ARG A 38 -5.02 1.92 11.19
C ARG A 38 -3.86 1.31 11.97
N ASP A 39 -3.43 0.13 11.56
CA ASP A 39 -2.39 -0.62 12.27
C ASP A 39 -1.00 0.01 12.05
N SER A 40 -0.80 0.76 10.96
CA SER A 40 0.48 1.39 10.59
C SER A 40 0.62 2.85 11.01
N THR A 41 -0.48 3.59 11.19
CA THR A 41 -0.46 5.05 11.40
C THR A 41 -1.27 5.47 12.65
N PRO A 42 -0.65 6.11 13.66
CA PRO A 42 -1.31 6.46 14.92
C PRO A 42 -2.39 7.56 14.84
N ASP A 43 -2.64 8.13 13.66
CA ASP A 43 -3.67 9.15 13.39
C ASP A 43 -4.42 8.87 12.07
N TYR A 44 -4.59 7.59 11.72
CA TYR A 44 -5.15 7.15 10.42
C TYR A 44 -6.49 7.82 10.04
N GLN A 45 -7.29 8.25 11.01
CA GLN A 45 -8.57 8.93 10.77
C GLN A 45 -8.41 10.30 10.09
N LYS A 46 -7.24 10.94 10.21
CA LYS A 46 -6.94 12.22 9.56
C LYS A 46 -6.45 12.04 8.11
N GLU A 47 -6.19 10.79 7.69
CA GLU A 47 -5.72 10.51 6.34
C GLU A 47 -6.83 10.75 5.32
N ALA A 48 -6.56 11.61 4.32
CA ALA A 48 -7.55 11.99 3.32
C ALA A 48 -8.13 10.78 2.56
N GLY A 49 -7.32 9.75 2.32
CA GLY A 49 -7.77 8.51 1.67
C GLY A 49 -8.78 7.72 2.50
N PHE A 50 -8.66 7.74 3.83
CA PHE A 50 -9.60 7.07 4.72
C PHE A 50 -10.96 7.78 4.72
N GLU A 51 -10.97 9.11 4.80
CA GLU A 51 -12.22 9.88 4.73
C GLU A 51 -12.90 9.74 3.36
N GLN A 52 -12.14 9.76 2.26
CA GLN A 52 -12.66 9.49 0.92
C GLN A 52 -13.28 8.09 0.83
N PHE A 53 -12.67 7.08 1.45
CA PHE A 53 -13.23 5.73 1.51
C PHE A 53 -14.56 5.70 2.27
N ARG A 54 -14.68 6.39 3.41
CA ARG A 54 -15.95 6.47 4.17
C ARG A 54 -17.07 7.13 3.36
N VAL A 55 -16.73 8.18 2.60
CA VAL A 55 -17.69 8.84 1.70
C VAL A 55 -18.14 7.88 0.59
N ALA A 56 -17.20 7.15 -0.03
CA ALA A 56 -17.51 6.15 -1.05
C ALA A 56 -18.37 5.01 -0.50
N GLU A 57 -18.09 4.54 0.72
CA GLU A 57 -18.85 3.51 1.42
C GLU A 57 -20.30 3.94 1.70
N LYS A 58 -20.50 5.17 2.19
CA LYS A 58 -21.84 5.71 2.39
C LYS A 58 -22.60 5.83 1.06
N ALA A 59 -21.93 6.29 0.01
CA ALA A 59 -22.53 6.41 -1.32
C ALA A 59 -22.87 5.03 -1.93
N HIS A 60 -22.04 4.01 -1.70
CA HIS A 60 -22.31 2.63 -2.06
C HIS A 60 -23.53 2.07 -1.33
N GLY A 61 -23.68 2.32 -0.03
CA GLY A 61 -24.88 1.94 0.73
C GLY A 61 -26.16 2.53 0.13
N SER A 62 -26.15 3.84 -0.18
CA SER A 62 -27.27 4.50 -0.86
C SER A 62 -27.57 3.92 -2.24
N TRP A 63 -26.52 3.63 -3.03
CA TRP A 63 -26.66 3.00 -4.34
C TRP A 63 -27.25 1.58 -4.23
N MET A 64 -26.79 0.79 -3.27
CA MET A 64 -27.27 -0.58 -3.03
C MET A 64 -28.74 -0.60 -2.63
N LYS A 65 -29.18 0.37 -1.81
CA LYS A 65 -30.59 0.50 -1.43
C LYS A 65 -31.48 0.71 -2.66
N LEU A 66 -31.12 1.66 -3.53
CA LEU A 66 -31.85 1.92 -4.77
C LEU A 66 -31.80 0.72 -5.74
N TYR A 67 -30.66 0.02 -5.80
CA TYR A 67 -30.51 -1.19 -6.61
C TYR A 67 -31.44 -2.32 -6.13
N LEU A 68 -31.56 -2.53 -4.82
CA LEU A 68 -32.45 -3.54 -4.23
C LEU A 68 -33.93 -3.18 -4.35
N GLU A 69 -34.26 -1.89 -4.41
CA GLU A 69 -35.62 -1.39 -4.73
C GLU A 69 -36.01 -1.64 -6.20
N GLY A 70 -35.15 -2.27 -7.01
CA GLY A 70 -35.44 -2.65 -8.39
C GLY A 70 -35.31 -1.49 -9.38
N ASN A 71 -34.65 -0.39 -8.98
CA ASN A 71 -34.45 0.75 -9.85
C ASN A 71 -33.50 0.37 -11.01
N THR A 72 -33.94 0.53 -12.25
CA THR A 72 -33.12 0.25 -13.46
C THR A 72 -32.76 1.52 -14.23
N SER A 73 -32.92 2.69 -13.61
CA SER A 73 -32.69 3.97 -14.27
C SER A 73 -31.22 4.16 -14.67
N GLU A 74 -31.03 4.94 -15.73
CA GLU A 74 -29.70 5.43 -16.12
C GLU A 74 -29.05 6.23 -14.98
N VAL A 75 -29.86 6.90 -14.16
CA VAL A 75 -29.42 7.62 -12.94
C VAL A 75 -28.75 6.66 -11.96
N LEU A 76 -29.31 5.47 -11.72
CA LEU A 76 -28.69 4.47 -10.85
C LEU A 76 -27.35 3.98 -11.41
N THR A 77 -27.30 3.75 -12.73
CA THR A 77 -26.08 3.33 -13.42
C THR A 77 -24.98 4.38 -13.31
N ASN A 78 -25.32 5.65 -13.52
CA ASN A 78 -24.40 6.77 -13.41
C ASN A 78 -23.94 7.00 -11.96
N MET A 79 -24.84 6.83 -10.99
CA MET A 79 -24.49 6.84 -9.57
C MET A 79 -23.48 5.74 -9.24
N GLY A 80 -23.70 4.50 -9.71
CA GLY A 80 -22.78 3.40 -9.46
C GLY A 80 -21.40 3.61 -10.09
N LYS A 81 -21.32 4.16 -11.31
CA LYS A 81 -20.06 4.58 -11.93
C LYS A 81 -19.33 5.65 -11.13
N LYS A 82 -20.07 6.60 -10.54
CA LYS A 82 -19.50 7.64 -9.66
C LYS A 82 -18.93 7.02 -8.38
N VAL A 83 -19.67 6.11 -7.74
CA VAL A 83 -19.19 5.37 -6.56
C VAL A 83 -17.94 4.54 -6.88
N LEU A 84 -17.91 3.89 -8.06
CA LEU A 84 -16.74 3.14 -8.53
C LEU A 84 -15.50 4.04 -8.60
N LYS A 85 -15.62 5.20 -9.24
CA LYS A 85 -14.53 6.18 -9.35
C LYS A 85 -14.07 6.66 -7.96
N GLN A 86 -15.02 6.99 -7.08
CA GLN A 86 -14.70 7.42 -5.71
C GLN A 86 -13.93 6.35 -4.92
N TYR A 87 -14.30 5.08 -5.07
CA TYR A 87 -13.54 3.98 -4.46
C TYR A 87 -12.12 3.89 -5.01
N LEU A 88 -11.94 3.94 -6.33
CA LEU A 88 -10.61 3.85 -6.95
C LEU A 88 -9.68 4.98 -6.47
N GLU A 89 -10.20 6.20 -6.41
CA GLU A 89 -9.46 7.37 -5.91
C GLU A 89 -9.08 7.21 -4.43
N ALA A 90 -10.04 6.78 -3.59
CA ALA A 90 -9.80 6.55 -2.16
C ALA A 90 -8.75 5.44 -1.91
N LEU A 91 -8.85 4.33 -2.65
CA LEU A 91 -7.93 3.20 -2.57
C LEU A 91 -6.52 3.61 -3.01
N ALA A 92 -6.41 4.36 -4.10
CA ALA A 92 -5.13 4.91 -4.56
C ALA A 92 -4.52 5.84 -3.50
N ALA A 93 -5.31 6.72 -2.89
CA ALA A 93 -4.84 7.60 -1.81
C ALA A 93 -4.37 6.81 -0.57
N MET A 94 -5.15 5.84 -0.10
CA MET A 94 -4.76 4.99 1.05
C MET A 94 -3.50 4.16 0.76
N SER A 95 -3.41 3.55 -0.42
CA SER A 95 -2.22 2.78 -0.82
C SER A 95 -0.97 3.65 -0.91
N SER A 96 -1.09 4.90 -1.37
CA SER A 96 0.00 5.88 -1.39
C SER A 96 0.45 6.26 0.02
N ALA A 97 -0.49 6.52 0.92
CA ALA A 97 -0.19 6.80 2.33
C ALA A 97 0.54 5.63 3.00
N LEU A 98 0.04 4.40 2.82
CA LEU A 98 0.68 3.18 3.31
C LEU A 98 2.09 2.99 2.72
N SER A 99 2.25 3.22 1.41
CA SER A 99 3.55 3.09 0.74
C SER A 99 4.57 4.11 1.28
N LYS A 100 4.15 5.34 1.59
CA LYS A 100 5.02 6.34 2.22
C LYS A 100 5.46 5.93 3.63
N GLN A 101 4.57 5.34 4.42
CA GLN A 101 4.91 4.86 5.76
C GLN A 101 5.86 3.66 5.70
N LEU A 102 5.59 2.68 4.84
CA LEU A 102 6.50 1.54 4.63
C LEU A 102 7.86 1.99 4.08
N GLY A 103 7.88 2.93 3.12
CA GLY A 103 9.12 3.45 2.55
C GLY A 103 10.00 4.19 3.57
N LYS A 104 9.41 4.87 4.56
CA LYS A 104 10.17 5.44 5.68
C LYS A 104 10.83 4.35 6.52
N TYR A 105 10.08 3.30 6.84
CA TYR A 105 10.59 2.19 7.65
C TYR A 105 11.72 1.44 6.94
N ASP A 106 11.55 1.17 5.65
CA ASP A 106 12.57 0.53 4.81
C ASP A 106 13.85 1.38 4.73
N MET A 107 13.73 2.70 4.57
CA MET A 107 14.87 3.61 4.56
C MET A 107 15.65 3.61 5.89
N TYR A 108 14.96 3.65 7.04
CA TYR A 108 15.63 3.59 8.36
C TYR A 108 16.35 2.26 8.56
N SER A 109 15.70 1.14 8.19
CA SER A 109 16.30 -0.19 8.30
C SER A 109 17.51 -0.33 7.36
N MET A 110 17.46 0.22 6.15
CA MET A 110 18.56 0.21 5.19
C MET A 110 19.75 1.04 5.69
N ILE A 111 19.52 2.23 6.25
CA ILE A 111 20.59 3.06 6.84
C ILE A 111 21.25 2.32 8.00
N ALA A 112 20.46 1.75 8.92
CA ALA A 112 20.99 0.96 10.03
C ALA A 112 21.85 -0.21 9.52
N GLY A 113 21.34 -0.96 8.53
CA GLY A 113 22.09 -2.05 7.89
C GLY A 113 23.41 -1.58 7.26
N MET A 114 23.41 -0.45 6.57
CA MET A 114 24.63 0.15 6.00
C MET A 114 25.64 0.51 7.08
N VAL A 115 25.21 1.15 8.18
CA VAL A 115 26.10 1.48 9.31
C VAL A 115 26.74 0.21 9.89
N PHE A 116 25.96 -0.87 10.07
CA PHE A 116 26.51 -2.15 10.53
C PHE A 116 27.53 -2.73 9.57
N VAL A 117 27.26 -2.73 8.26
CA VAL A 117 28.21 -3.23 7.25
C VAL A 117 29.49 -2.40 7.24
N PHE A 118 29.39 -1.08 7.29
CA PHE A 118 30.56 -0.19 7.38
C PHE A 118 31.38 -0.45 8.65
N GLN A 119 30.72 -0.61 9.80
CA GLN A 119 31.41 -0.91 11.05
C GLN A 119 32.14 -2.25 10.98
N LEU A 120 31.51 -3.27 10.38
CA LEU A 120 32.10 -4.60 10.22
C LEU A 120 33.29 -4.58 9.25
N LEU A 121 33.19 -3.83 8.15
CA LEU A 121 34.30 -3.60 7.22
C LEU A 121 35.47 -2.88 7.90
N LEU A 122 35.18 -1.86 8.73
CA LEU A 122 36.21 -1.11 9.42
C LEU A 122 36.91 -1.96 10.48
N VAL A 123 36.17 -2.77 11.24
CA VAL A 123 36.74 -3.75 12.17
C VAL A 123 37.59 -4.78 11.43
N LEU A 124 37.12 -5.32 10.29
CA LEU A 124 37.89 -6.25 9.48
C LEU A 124 39.20 -5.61 8.98
N LEU A 125 39.13 -4.35 8.52
CA LEU A 125 40.29 -3.61 8.04
C LEU A 125 41.33 -3.39 9.17
N LEU A 126 40.86 -3.03 10.38
CA LEU A 126 41.73 -2.87 11.55
C LEU A 126 42.27 -4.21 12.09
N ALA A 127 41.50 -5.29 11.94
CA ALA A 127 41.89 -6.64 12.37
C ALA A 127 42.88 -7.33 11.41
N MET A 128 43.15 -6.73 10.24
CA MET A 128 44.12 -7.20 9.25
C MET A 128 45.35 -6.27 9.17
N PRO A 129 46.10 -6.07 10.28
CA PRO A 129 47.25 -5.15 10.28
C PRO A 129 48.38 -5.60 9.33
N GLU A 130 48.50 -6.91 9.07
CA GLU A 130 49.55 -7.45 8.19
C GLU A 130 49.24 -7.32 6.69
N ALA A 131 47.97 -7.21 6.29
CA ALA A 131 47.58 -7.08 4.88
C ALA A 131 47.72 -5.64 4.33
N LEU A 132 47.81 -4.65 5.21
CA LEU A 132 47.99 -3.22 4.87
C LEU A 132 49.38 -2.69 5.23
N SER A 133 50.22 -3.49 5.86
CA SER A 133 51.63 -3.20 6.12
C SER A 133 52.44 -3.27 4.82
N SER A 134 53.49 -2.45 4.68
CA SER A 134 54.37 -2.49 3.49
C SER A 134 55.14 -3.81 3.33
N GLY A 135 55.00 -4.75 4.27
CA GLY A 135 55.55 -6.11 4.23
C GLY A 135 54.57 -7.18 3.75
N ALA A 136 53.41 -6.82 3.21
CA ALA A 136 52.45 -7.78 2.67
C ALA A 136 53.06 -8.57 1.50
N ALA A 137 53.58 -9.76 1.80
CA ALA A 137 54.11 -10.69 0.81
C ALA A 137 52.94 -11.38 0.10
N VAL A 138 52.80 -11.11 -1.19
CA VAL A 138 51.92 -11.88 -2.07
C VAL A 138 52.75 -13.05 -2.59
N ASP A 139 52.56 -14.24 -2.02
CA ASP A 139 53.09 -15.47 -2.61
C ASP A 139 52.38 -15.70 -3.94
N LEU A 140 53.05 -15.34 -5.03
CA LEU A 140 52.67 -15.70 -6.39
C LEU A 140 53.34 -17.05 -6.76
N PRO A 141 52.60 -18.02 -7.31
CA PRO A 141 53.15 -19.29 -7.77
C PRO A 141 54.06 -19.14 -9.00
#